data_AF-A0A5C9CH40-F1
#
_entry.id   AF-A0A5C9CH40-F1
#
_cell.length_a   1.000
_cell.length_b   1.000
_cell.length_c   1.000
_cell.angle_alpha   90.00
_cell.angle_beta   90.00
_cell.angle_gamma   90.00
#
_symmetry.space_group_name_H-M   'P 1'
#
loop_
_entity.id
_entity.type
_entity.pdbx_description
1 polymer ?
#
loop_
_entity_poly.entity_id
_entity_poly.type
_entity_poly.pdbx_seq_one_letter_code
_entity_poly.pdbx_strand_id
1 'polypeptide(L)'
;MMIDLTPAAIGPLCVPPVNLRALADRVEMNVNMISCAGQATIPIVFAISRIQSVAYGEIVASLASKSVGPGTRANLDEFTYTTSNAIQVVGGARKGKALAIINPAEPPMMMRNTISCLTDRCSWKWLAWATTCPNTLATLTS
;
A
#
# COMPACT_ATOMS: atom_id res chain seq x y z
N MET A 1 0.84 11.82 21.88
CA MET A 1 0.71 11.02 20.64
C MET A 1 1.16 11.89 19.47
N MET A 2 2.25 11.51 18.83
CA MET A 2 2.82 12.15 17.66
C MET A 2 2.43 11.32 16.43
N ILE A 3 1.90 11.98 15.40
CA ILE A 3 1.56 11.33 14.13
C ILE A 3 2.58 11.82 13.11
N ASP A 4 3.49 10.96 12.75
CA ASP A 4 4.53 11.25 11.78
C ASP A 4 3.99 11.05 10.36
N LEU A 5 3.78 12.18 9.68
CA LEU A 5 3.43 12.24 8.26
C LEU A 5 4.68 12.31 7.37
N THR A 6 5.88 12.35 7.96
CA THR A 6 7.13 12.32 7.22
C THR A 6 7.57 10.87 6.99
N PRO A 7 8.35 10.59 5.93
CA PRO A 7 8.80 9.23 5.64
C PRO A 7 9.87 8.69 6.60
N ALA A 8 10.30 9.47 7.61
CA ALA A 8 11.37 9.15 8.55
C ALA A 8 11.16 7.86 9.36
N ALA A 9 9.94 7.30 9.39
CA ALA A 9 9.62 5.96 9.88
C ALA A 9 10.21 5.62 11.26
N ILE A 10 10.24 6.61 12.17
CA ILE A 10 10.79 6.44 13.53
C ILE A 10 9.86 5.58 14.40
N GLY A 11 8.55 5.63 14.14
CA GLY A 11 7.52 4.84 14.82
C GLY A 11 6.94 3.71 13.96
N PRO A 12 6.18 2.78 14.55
CA PRO A 12 5.53 1.70 13.82
C PRO A 12 4.65 2.21 12.67
N LEU A 13 4.70 1.50 11.55
CA LEU A 13 3.91 1.77 10.35
C LEU A 13 2.42 1.55 10.63
N CYS A 14 1.60 2.57 10.41
CA CYS A 14 0.18 2.56 10.70
C CYS A 14 -0.66 2.66 9.43
N VAL A 15 -1.56 1.69 9.25
CA VAL A 15 -2.65 1.75 8.27
C VAL A 15 -3.95 1.56 9.03
N PRO A 16 -4.78 2.61 9.17
CA PRO A 16 -5.92 2.60 10.08
C PRO A 16 -6.85 1.37 10.00
N PRO A 17 -7.30 0.93 8.81
CA PRO A 17 -8.19 -0.23 8.69
C PRO A 17 -7.51 -1.58 8.97
N VAL A 18 -6.18 -1.61 9.12
CA VAL A 18 -5.42 -2.86 9.29
C VAL A 18 -4.95 -3.04 10.74
N ASN A 19 -4.24 -2.07 11.31
CA ASN A 19 -3.52 -2.26 12.56
C ASN A 19 -3.71 -1.15 13.61
N LEU A 20 -4.61 -0.17 13.40
CA LEU A 20 -4.82 0.93 14.36
C LEU A 20 -5.16 0.45 15.75
N ARG A 21 -6.05 -0.54 15.86
CA ARG A 21 -6.50 -1.05 17.16
C ARG A 21 -5.33 -1.63 17.96
N ALA A 22 -4.48 -2.42 17.29
CA ALA A 22 -3.29 -3.00 17.91
C ALA A 22 -2.27 -1.93 18.35
N LEU A 23 -2.14 -0.83 17.61
CA LEU A 23 -1.25 0.28 17.97
C LEU A 23 -1.82 1.13 19.12
N ALA A 24 -3.14 1.35 19.13
CA ALA A 24 -3.85 2.05 20.19
C ALA A 24 -3.77 1.29 21.52
N ASP A 25 -3.93 -0.04 21.48
CA ASP A 25 -3.83 -0.91 22.66
C ASP A 25 -2.42 -0.92 23.27
N ARG A 26 -1.39 -0.65 22.45
CA ARG A 26 0.02 -0.55 22.88
C ARG A 26 0.40 0.85 23.38
N VAL A 27 -0.49 1.84 23.30
CA VAL A 27 -0.24 3.24 23.66
C VAL A 27 1.00 3.79 22.94
N GLU A 28 1.15 3.44 21.66
CA GLU A 28 2.29 3.90 20.86
C GLU A 28 2.26 5.43 20.74
N MET A 29 3.34 6.08 21.22
CA MET A 29 3.41 7.53 21.30
C MET A 29 3.85 8.18 19.99
N ASN A 30 4.31 7.40 19.01
CA ASN A 30 4.67 7.83 17.66
C ASN A 30 4.19 6.81 16.62
N VAL A 31 3.42 7.23 15.61
CA VAL A 31 2.97 6.36 14.51
C VAL A 31 3.35 6.97 13.18
N ASN A 32 3.88 6.14 12.26
CA ASN A 32 4.23 6.59 10.92
C ASN A 32 3.11 6.26 9.93
N MET A 33 2.64 7.26 9.18
CA MET A 33 1.54 7.11 8.23
C MET A 33 1.97 6.61 6.84
N ILE A 34 3.20 6.12 6.71
CA ILE A 34 3.72 5.46 5.50
C ILE A 34 3.71 6.45 4.32
N SER A 35 2.94 6.15 3.28
CA SER A 35 2.77 6.97 2.09
C SER A 35 1.29 7.00 1.69
N CYS A 36 0.90 8.02 0.92
CA CYS A 36 -0.46 8.12 0.39
C CYS A 36 -0.85 6.90 -0.47
N ALA A 37 0.09 6.37 -1.25
CA ALA A 37 -0.12 5.15 -2.01
C ALA A 37 -0.24 3.92 -1.10
N GLY A 38 0.59 3.84 -0.04
CA GLY A 38 0.49 2.79 0.96
C GLY A 38 -0.88 2.75 1.63
N GLN A 39 -1.40 3.90 2.08
CA GLN A 39 -2.73 3.98 2.69
C GLN A 39 -3.85 3.52 1.74
N ALA A 40 -3.73 3.82 0.45
CA ALA A 40 -4.73 3.42 -0.54
C ALA A 40 -4.65 1.93 -0.94
N THR A 41 -3.49 1.29 -0.82
CA THR A 41 -3.23 -0.03 -1.41
C THR A 41 -3.04 -1.15 -0.38
N ILE A 42 -2.36 -0.88 0.72
CA ILE A 42 -2.08 -1.86 1.78
C ILE A 42 -3.36 -2.49 2.36
N PRO A 43 -4.48 -1.76 2.56
CA PRO A 43 -5.71 -2.40 3.03
C PRO A 43 -6.20 -3.51 2.10
N ILE A 44 -6.01 -3.36 0.79
CA ILE A 44 -6.38 -4.38 -0.20
C ILE A 44 -5.43 -5.57 -0.11
N VAL A 45 -4.11 -5.33 -0.07
CA VAL A 45 -3.13 -6.42 0.10
C VAL A 45 -3.38 -7.18 1.40
N PHE A 46 -3.69 -6.48 2.48
CA PHE A 46 -4.02 -7.09 3.77
C PHE A 46 -5.30 -7.92 3.70
N ALA A 47 -6.38 -7.37 3.13
CA ALA A 47 -7.60 -8.13 2.89
C ALA A 47 -7.31 -9.38 2.06
N ILE A 48 -6.35 -9.28 1.11
CA ILE A 48 -5.93 -10.42 0.32
C ILE A 48 -5.22 -11.45 1.24
N SER A 49 -4.17 -11.04 1.94
CA SER A 49 -3.36 -11.92 2.81
C SER A 49 -4.15 -12.72 3.86
N ARG A 50 -5.32 -12.21 4.28
CA ARG A 50 -6.20 -12.88 5.26
C ARG A 50 -6.93 -14.11 4.72
N ILE A 51 -7.04 -14.27 3.40
CA ILE A 51 -7.77 -15.38 2.76
C ILE A 51 -6.81 -16.38 2.08
N GLN A 52 -5.64 -15.94 1.60
CA GLN A 52 -4.52 -16.75 1.08
C GLN A 52 -3.20 -16.13 1.46
N SER A 53 -2.18 -16.98 1.50
CA SER A 53 -0.80 -16.54 1.41
C SER A 53 -0.52 -15.78 0.11
N VAL A 54 -0.02 -14.55 0.26
CA VAL A 54 0.48 -13.70 -0.82
C VAL A 54 1.99 -13.87 -0.89
N ALA A 55 2.46 -14.48 -1.98
CA ALA A 55 3.89 -14.67 -2.25
C ALA A 55 4.58 -13.34 -2.56
N TYR A 56 3.92 -12.51 -3.35
CA TYR A 56 4.45 -11.24 -3.82
C TYR A 56 3.32 -10.22 -3.98
N GLY A 57 3.51 -9.04 -3.39
CA GLY A 57 2.62 -7.89 -3.55
C GLY A 57 3.36 -6.74 -4.23
N GLU A 58 2.79 -6.19 -5.30
CA GLU A 58 3.31 -5.03 -6.00
C GLU A 58 2.25 -3.94 -6.07
N ILE A 59 2.68 -2.70 -5.87
CA ILE A 59 1.84 -1.53 -6.13
C ILE A 59 2.51 -0.63 -7.16
N VAL A 60 1.70 -0.07 -8.05
CA VAL A 60 2.13 0.95 -9.02
C VAL A 60 1.25 2.18 -8.81
N ALA A 61 1.84 3.23 -8.24
CA ALA A 61 1.17 4.50 -8.00
C ALA A 61 1.48 5.48 -9.15
N SER A 62 0.45 5.88 -9.89
CA SER A 62 0.53 6.90 -10.94
C SER A 62 0.05 8.23 -10.39
N LEU A 63 0.95 9.23 -10.38
CA LEU A 63 0.75 10.55 -9.80
C LEU A 63 0.92 11.63 -10.87
N ALA A 64 0.11 12.68 -10.81
CA ALA A 64 0.31 13.85 -11.67
C ALA A 64 1.57 14.61 -11.26
N SER A 65 2.39 15.02 -12.22
CA SER A 65 3.62 15.77 -11.96
C SER A 65 3.37 17.05 -11.13
N LYS A 66 2.23 17.73 -11.37
CA LYS A 66 1.82 18.93 -10.62
C LYS A 66 1.50 18.67 -9.15
N SER A 67 1.09 17.46 -8.78
CA SER A 67 0.78 17.10 -7.37
C SER A 67 2.02 16.62 -6.60
N VAL A 68 3.15 16.41 -7.27
CA VAL A 68 4.39 15.92 -6.67
C VAL A 68 5.34 17.10 -6.46
N GLY A 69 5.35 17.61 -5.23
CA GLY A 69 6.22 18.71 -4.81
C GLY A 69 7.71 18.33 -4.72
N PRO A 70 8.61 19.31 -4.56
CA PRO A 70 10.06 19.08 -4.54
C PRO A 70 10.51 18.08 -3.45
N GLY A 71 9.89 18.12 -2.26
CA GLY A 71 10.21 17.18 -1.17
C GLY A 71 9.88 15.72 -1.52
N THR A 72 8.75 15.47 -2.18
CA THR A 72 8.39 14.13 -2.64
C THR A 72 9.30 13.64 -3.76
N ARG A 73 9.83 14.54 -4.59
CA ARG A 73 10.82 14.21 -5.63
C ARG A 73 12.17 13.84 -5.05
N ALA A 74 12.62 14.58 -4.03
CA ALA A 74 13.86 14.29 -3.32
C ALA A 74 13.81 12.95 -2.56
N ASN A 75 12.64 12.56 -2.07
CA ASN A 75 12.46 11.37 -1.24
C ASN A 75 11.72 10.21 -1.97
N LEU A 76 11.83 10.14 -3.29
CA LEU A 76 11.13 9.13 -4.10
C LEU A 76 11.63 7.70 -3.81
N ASP A 77 12.93 7.58 -3.53
CA ASP A 77 13.53 6.30 -3.13
C ASP A 77 12.96 5.84 -1.80
N GLU A 78 12.87 6.75 -0.82
CA GLU A 78 12.30 6.47 0.50
C GLU A 78 10.83 6.07 0.41
N PHE A 79 10.05 6.75 -0.45
CA PHE A 79 8.69 6.34 -0.77
C PHE A 79 8.63 4.88 -1.22
N THR A 80 9.54 4.47 -2.12
CA THR A 80 9.57 3.12 -2.68
C THR A 80 9.95 2.09 -1.61
N TYR A 81 10.99 2.35 -0.83
CA TYR A 81 11.45 1.46 0.24
C TYR A 81 10.42 1.33 1.36
N THR A 82 9.93 2.44 1.91
CA THR A 82 8.97 2.45 3.01
C THR A 82 7.66 1.79 2.61
N THR A 83 7.19 2.03 1.38
CA THR A 83 5.94 1.40 0.91
C THR A 83 6.14 -0.10 0.63
N SER A 84 7.28 -0.50 0.06
CA SER A 84 7.61 -1.92 -0.15
C SER A 84 7.72 -2.69 1.16
N ASN A 85 8.29 -2.07 2.19
CA ASN A 85 8.36 -2.64 3.54
C ASN A 85 6.97 -2.74 4.17
N ALA A 86 6.15 -1.70 4.04
CA ALA A 86 4.79 -1.69 4.55
C ALA A 86 3.88 -2.76 3.93
N ILE A 87 4.04 -3.05 2.64
CA ILE A 87 3.36 -4.15 1.96
C ILE A 87 3.67 -5.51 2.62
N GLN A 88 4.89 -5.68 3.13
CA GLN A 88 5.30 -6.92 3.81
C GLN A 88 4.82 -6.95 5.26
N VAL A 89 5.16 -5.92 6.03
CA VAL A 89 4.93 -5.89 7.48
C VAL A 89 3.46 -5.68 7.83
N VAL A 90 2.78 -4.77 7.14
CA VAL A 90 1.37 -4.43 7.40
C VAL A 90 0.44 -5.15 6.44
N GLY A 91 0.83 -5.26 5.16
CA GLY A 91 0.03 -5.93 4.14
C GLY A 91 0.07 -7.46 4.20
N GLY A 92 1.07 -8.07 4.84
CA GLY A 92 1.16 -9.53 5.00
C GLY A 92 1.67 -10.29 3.78
N ALA A 93 2.22 -9.61 2.77
CA ALA A 93 2.88 -10.27 1.64
C ALA A 93 4.30 -10.73 2.02
N ARG A 94 4.76 -11.89 1.52
CA ARG A 94 6.13 -12.35 1.80
C ARG A 94 7.20 -11.46 1.16
N LYS A 95 6.91 -10.89 0.00
CA LYS A 95 7.78 -9.93 -0.68
C LYS A 95 6.94 -8.79 -1.22
N GLY A 96 7.40 -7.57 -1.02
CA GLY A 96 6.70 -6.34 -1.40
C GLY A 96 7.53 -5.52 -2.37
N LYS A 97 6.88 -4.89 -3.34
CA LYS A 97 7.47 -3.89 -4.23
C LYS A 97 6.52 -2.72 -4.43
N ALA A 98 7.06 -1.52 -4.47
CA ALA A 98 6.32 -0.31 -4.79
C ALA A 98 6.99 0.39 -5.97
N LEU A 99 6.19 1.00 -6.83
CA LEU A 99 6.64 1.81 -7.95
C LEU A 99 5.83 3.09 -7.99
N ALA A 100 6.51 4.21 -8.28
CA ALA A 100 5.89 5.50 -8.50
C ALA A 100 6.13 5.95 -9.94
N ILE A 101 5.05 6.31 -10.64
CA ILE A 101 5.07 6.87 -11.99
C ILE A 101 4.62 8.32 -11.90
N ILE A 102 5.50 9.23 -12.32
CA ILE A 102 5.19 10.67 -12.37
C ILE A 102 4.81 11.02 -13.81
N ASN A 103 3.56 11.42 -14.02
CA ASN A 103 3.04 11.73 -15.35
C ASN A 103 2.81 13.25 -15.53
N PRO A 104 3.46 13.92 -16.48
CA PRO A 104 3.27 15.34 -16.77
C PRO A 104 2.06 15.66 -17.67
N ALA A 105 1.15 14.71 -17.91
CA ALA A 105 -0.03 14.91 -18.78
C ALA A 105 -0.92 16.09 -18.36
N GLU A 106 -1.56 16.71 -19.36
CA GLU A 106 -2.48 17.83 -19.21
C GLU A 106 -3.77 17.53 -20.00
N PRO A 107 -4.97 17.54 -19.37
CA PRO A 107 -5.26 17.89 -17.97
C PRO A 107 -4.64 16.90 -16.96
N PRO A 108 -4.36 17.34 -15.71
CA PRO A 108 -3.74 16.50 -14.69
C PRO A 108 -4.51 15.21 -14.48
N MET A 109 -3.83 14.07 -14.55
CA MET A 109 -4.47 12.79 -14.31
C MET A 109 -4.87 12.62 -12.84
N MET A 110 -6.00 11.96 -12.60
CA MET A 110 -6.36 11.49 -11.26
C MET A 110 -5.37 10.42 -10.78
N MET A 111 -5.02 10.46 -9.50
CA MET A 111 -4.16 9.45 -8.88
C MET A 111 -4.75 8.06 -9.09
N ARG A 112 -3.95 7.15 -9.64
CA ARG A 112 -4.33 5.77 -9.88
C ARG A 112 -3.32 4.84 -9.23
N ASN A 113 -3.81 3.88 -8.48
CA ASN A 113 -2.98 2.84 -7.89
C ASN A 113 -3.42 1.49 -8.46
N THR A 114 -2.47 0.78 -9.05
CA THR A 114 -2.66 -0.61 -9.46
C THR A 114 -2.04 -1.50 -8.40
N ILE A 115 -2.74 -2.58 -8.04
CA ILE A 115 -2.30 -3.53 -7.02
C ILE A 115 -2.25 -4.91 -7.68
N SER A 116 -1.08 -5.54 -7.65
CA SER A 116 -0.85 -6.88 -8.18
C SER A 116 -0.40 -7.78 -7.04
N CYS A 117 -1.12 -8.90 -6.84
CA CYS A 117 -0.81 -9.86 -5.80
C CYS A 117 -0.64 -11.25 -6.42
N LEU A 118 0.55 -11.81 -6.31
CA LEU A 118 0.82 -13.21 -6.62
C LEU A 118 0.54 -14.04 -5.37
N THR A 119 -0.30 -15.06 -5.52
CA THR A 119 -0.76 -15.88 -4.40
C THR A 119 -0.42 -17.36 -4.66
N ASP A 120 -0.14 -18.14 -3.62
CA ASP A 120 0.48 -19.47 -3.81
C ASP A 120 -0.43 -20.54 -4.44
N ARG A 121 -1.76 -20.45 -4.25
CA ARG A 121 -2.74 -21.42 -4.78
C ARG A 121 -4.13 -20.82 -4.87
N CYS A 122 -4.65 -20.55 -6.07
CA CYS A 122 -6.01 -20.06 -6.25
C CYS A 122 -7.04 -20.95 -5.52
N SER A 123 -7.61 -20.46 -4.41
CA SER A 123 -8.68 -21.17 -3.69
C SER A 123 -10.05 -20.63 -4.07
N TRP A 124 -11.09 -21.47 -3.98
CA TRP A 124 -12.48 -21.08 -4.27
C TRP A 124 -12.96 -19.88 -3.42
N LYS A 125 -12.39 -19.68 -2.24
CA LYS A 125 -12.67 -18.52 -1.37
C LYS A 125 -12.22 -17.19 -1.99
N TRP A 126 -11.22 -17.20 -2.88
CA TRP A 126 -10.80 -16.01 -3.62
C TRP A 126 -11.75 -15.61 -4.72
N LEU A 127 -12.18 -16.59 -5.51
CA LEU A 127 -13.19 -16.38 -6.54
C LEU A 127 -14.46 -15.79 -5.94
N ALA A 128 -14.86 -16.24 -4.75
CA ALA A 128 -15.98 -15.67 -4.01
C ALA A 128 -15.72 -14.23 -3.51
N TRP A 129 -14.51 -13.91 -3.04
CA TRP A 129 -14.19 -12.55 -2.60
C TRP A 129 -14.11 -11.56 -3.78
N ALA A 130 -13.47 -11.97 -4.88
CA ALA A 130 -13.33 -11.15 -6.09
C ALA A 130 -14.69 -10.79 -6.71
N THR A 131 -15.70 -11.67 -6.62
CA THR A 131 -17.07 -11.36 -7.07
C THR A 131 -17.86 -10.49 -6.10
N THR A 132 -17.47 -10.43 -4.82
CA THR A 132 -18.17 -9.67 -3.78
C THR A 132 -17.60 -8.26 -3.57
N CYS A 133 -16.44 -7.94 -4.17
CA CYS A 133 -15.80 -6.63 -4.09
C CYS A 133 -16.05 -5.84 -5.39
N PRO A 134 -17.17 -5.10 -5.54
CA PRO A 134 -17.61 -4.53 -6.82
C PRO A 134 -16.66 -3.49 -7.43
N ASN A 135 -15.65 -3.01 -6.70
CA ASN A 135 -14.74 -1.95 -7.14
C ASN A 135 -13.25 -2.35 -7.20
N THR A 136 -12.91 -3.64 -7.06
CA THR A 136 -11.51 -4.09 -7.02
C THR A 136 -11.15 -4.91 -8.26
N LEU A 137 -10.67 -4.23 -9.32
CA LEU A 137 -10.04 -4.89 -10.47
C LEU A 137 -8.62 -5.35 -10.08
N ALA A 138 -8.52 -6.50 -9.43
CA ALA A 138 -7.25 -7.17 -9.21
C ALA A 138 -6.85 -7.90 -10.50
N THR A 139 -5.75 -7.47 -11.14
CA THR A 139 -5.20 -8.18 -12.30
C THR A 139 -4.52 -9.46 -11.83
N LEU A 140 -5.12 -10.60 -12.18
CA LEU A 140 -4.59 -11.94 -11.93
C LEU A 140 -3.59 -12.30 -13.04
N THR A 141 -2.35 -12.57 -12.67
CA THR A 141 -1.41 -13.29 -13.54
C THR A 141 -1.13 -14.64 -12.88
N SER A 142 -1.63 -15.70 -13.51
CA SER A 142 -1.37 -17.11 -13.18
C SER A 142 0.06 -17.50 -13.52
#